data_AF-A0A6N0E4C1-F1
#
_entry.id   AF-A0A6N0E4C1-F1
#
_cell.length_a   1.000
_cell.length_b   1.000
_cell.length_c   1.000
_cell.angle_alpha   90.00
_cell.angle_beta   90.00
_cell.angle_gamma   90.00
#
_symmetry.space_group_name_H-M   'P 1'
#
loop_
_entity.id
_entity.type
_entity.pdbx_description
1 polymer ?
#
loop_
_entity_poly.entity_id
_entity_poly.type
_entity_poly.pdbx_seq_one_letter_code
_entity_poly.pdbx_strand_id
1 'polypeptide(L)' 'MAEILREDWDPIGIRDVPAASDEYDDYAPGLAAKLLSGASLQELTEALLRIETESIGLEGDRARAAEIAAKLTMLSQS' A
#
# COMPACT_ATOMS: atom_id res chain seq x y z
N MET A 1 3.97 -7.80 4.05
CA MET A 1 3.61 -6.72 3.09
C MET A 1 2.24 -6.94 2.52
N ALA A 2 1.99 -8.01 1.76
CA ALA A 2 0.66 -8.34 1.22
C ALA A 2 -0.44 -8.31 2.30
N GLU A 3 -0.17 -8.87 3.49
CA GLU A 3 -1.09 -8.79 4.63
C GLU A 3 -1.42 -7.36 5.07
N ILE A 4 -0.43 -6.46 5.17
CA ILE A 4 -0.65 -5.05 5.52
C ILE A 4 -1.49 -4.35 4.44
N LEU A 5 -1.24 -4.63 3.16
CA LEU A 5 -2.02 -4.05 2.07
C LEU A 5 -3.48 -4.53 2.12
N ARG A 6 -3.71 -5.81 2.42
CA ARG A 6 -5.05 -6.41 2.48
C ARG A 6 -5.84 -6.01 3.72
N GLU A 7 -5.21 -5.96 4.89
CA GLU A 7 -5.90 -5.77 6.17
C GLU A 7 -5.99 -4.29 6.58
N ASP A 8 -4.93 -3.51 6.33
CA ASP A 8 -4.82 -2.14 6.82
C ASP A 8 -5.05 -1.09 5.72
N TRP A 9 -4.51 -1.31 4.51
CA TRP A 9 -4.62 -0.30 3.45
C TRP A 9 -5.98 -0.32 2.77
N ASP A 10 -6.42 -1.50 2.33
CA ASP A 10 -7.76 -1.82 1.81
C ASP A 10 -8.57 -0.64 1.22
N PRO A 11 -8.08 0.01 0.15
CA PRO A 11 -8.69 1.25 -0.34
C PRO A 11 -10.13 1.11 -0.83
N ILE A 12 -10.52 -0.09 -1.27
CA ILE A 12 -11.85 -0.40 -1.81
C ILE A 12 -12.72 -1.23 -0.84
N GLY A 13 -12.23 -1.55 0.35
CA GLY A 13 -13.03 -2.17 1.42
C GLY A 13 -13.38 -3.65 1.18
N ILE A 14 -12.45 -4.42 0.61
CA ILE A 14 -12.67 -5.83 0.22
C ILE A 14 -11.97 -6.83 1.13
N ARG A 15 -11.36 -6.43 2.25
CA ARG A 15 -10.67 -7.37 3.15
C ARG A 15 -11.52 -8.57 3.60
N ASP A 16 -12.83 -8.35 3.72
CA ASP A 16 -13.83 -9.35 4.14
C ASP A 16 -14.40 -10.16 2.96
N VAL A 17 -13.82 -10.03 1.77
CA VAL A 17 -14.21 -10.73 0.53
C VAL A 17 -13.12 -11.72 0.13
N PRO A 18 -13.21 -13.01 0.53
CA PRO A 18 -12.15 -14.00 0.29
C PRO A 18 -11.81 -14.21 -1.20
N ALA A 19 -12.78 -13.98 -2.09
CA ALA A 19 -12.59 -14.13 -3.53
C ALA A 19 -11.77 -12.99 -4.18
N ALA A 20 -11.44 -11.94 -3.42
CA ALA A 20 -10.67 -10.79 -3.88
C ALA A 20 -9.35 -10.62 -3.09
N SER A 21 -8.85 -11.72 -2.49
CA SER A 21 -7.69 -11.67 -1.59
C SER A 21 -6.38 -11.26 -2.27
N ASP A 22 -6.31 -11.38 -3.60
CA ASP A 22 -5.14 -11.11 -4.44
C ASP A 22 -5.18 -9.75 -5.15
N GLU A 23 -6.28 -8.98 -5.00
CA GLU A 23 -6.48 -7.69 -5.68
C GLU A 23 -5.34 -6.67 -5.44
N TYR A 24 -4.64 -6.78 -4.31
CA TYR A 24 -3.53 -5.90 -3.96
C TYR A 24 -2.14 -6.48 -4.21
N ASP A 25 -2.05 -7.75 -4.62
CA ASP A 25 -0.77 -8.46 -4.76
C ASP A 25 0.10 -7.85 -5.88
N ASP A 26 -0.53 -7.33 -6.93
CA ASP A 26 0.16 -6.70 -8.07
C ASP A 26 0.95 -5.44 -7.67
N TYR A 27 0.59 -4.78 -6.56
CA TYR A 27 1.26 -3.58 -6.08
C TYR A 27 2.44 -3.89 -5.16
N ALA A 28 2.45 -5.06 -4.52
CA ALA A 28 3.46 -5.42 -3.52
C ALA A 28 4.90 -5.42 -4.08
N PRO A 29 5.19 -5.97 -5.29
CA PRO A 29 6.55 -5.92 -5.84
C PRO A 29 7.08 -4.50 -6.05
N GLY A 30 6.23 -3.57 -6.53
CA GLY A 30 6.63 -2.19 -6.78
C GLY A 30 6.93 -1.42 -5.49
N LEU A 31 6.13 -1.64 -4.45
CA LEU A 31 6.35 -1.06 -3.12
C LEU A 31 7.59 -1.67 -2.44
N ALA A 32 7.81 -2.97 -2.58
CA ALA A 32 9.01 -3.65 -2.08
C ALA A 32 10.29 -3.12 -2.73
N ALA A 33 10.29 -2.92 -4.05
CA ALA A 33 11.43 -2.35 -4.76
C ALA A 33 11.79 -0.93 -4.26
N LYS A 34 10.76 -0.11 -3.94
CA LYS A 34 10.96 1.22 -3.34
C LYS A 34 11.59 1.15 -1.96
N LEU A 35 11.09 0.27 -1.08
CA LEU A 35 11.67 0.04 0.24
C LEU A 35 13.13 -0.40 0.16
N LEU A 36 13.44 -1.37 -0.71
CA LEU A 36 14.81 -1.85 -0.93
C LEU A 36 15.76 -0.78 -1.49
N SER A 37 15.20 0.22 -2.19
CA SER A 37 15.95 1.36 -2.71
C SER A 37 16.11 2.50 -1.68
N GLY A 38 15.64 2.32 -0.45
CA GLY A 38 15.73 3.32 0.61
C GLY A 38 14.72 4.47 0.46
N ALA A 39 13.56 4.22 -0.14
CA ALA A 39 12.51 5.23 -0.26
C ALA A 39 12.11 5.80 1.11
N SER A 40 11.97 7.11 1.17
CA SER A 40 11.47 7.83 2.33
C SER A 40 9.99 7.53 2.60
N LEU A 41 9.55 7.82 3.82
CA LEU A 41 8.13 7.73 4.21
C LEU A 41 7.23 8.53 3.25
N GLN A 42 7.68 9.72 2.83
CA GLN A 42 6.95 10.58 1.91
C GLN A 42 6.84 9.95 0.52
N GLU A 43 7.93 9.38 -0.02
CA GLU A 43 7.90 8.71 -1.33
C GLU A 43 7.00 7.47 -1.35
N LEU A 44 6.96 6.71 -0.25
CA LEU A 44 6.02 5.60 -0.09
C LEU A 44 4.57 6.07 0.03
N THR A 45 4.33 7.16 0.76
CA THR A 45 3.00 7.77 0.86
C THR A 45 2.49 8.20 -0.51
N GLU A 46 3.32 8.89 -1.31
CA GLU A 46 2.95 9.28 -2.67
C GLU A 46 2.77 8.08 -3.62
N ALA A 47 3.50 6.99 -3.39
CA ALA A 47 3.34 5.77 -4.18
C ALA A 47 1.98 5.12 -3.92
N LEU A 48 1.61 4.96 -2.65
CA LEU A 48 0.30 4.43 -2.25
C LEU A 48 -0.84 5.31 -2.77
N LEU A 49 -0.74 6.63 -2.59
CA LEU A 49 -1.72 7.58 -3.13
C LEU A 49 -1.88 7.48 -4.64
N ARG A 50 -0.79 7.36 -5.40
CA ARG A 50 -0.87 7.17 -6.85
C ARG A 50 -1.53 5.87 -7.24
N ILE A 51 -1.34 4.79 -6.47
CA ILE A 51 -2.07 3.56 -6.75
C ILE A 51 -3.57 3.78 -6.52
N GLU A 52 -3.96 4.41 -5.40
CA GLU A 52 -5.37 4.72 -5.12
C GLU A 52 -6.00 5.57 -6.22
N THR A 53 -5.31 6.60 -6.72
CA THR A 53 -5.88 7.57 -7.66
C THR A 53 -5.74 7.19 -9.13
N GLU A 54 -4.60 6.65 -9.54
CA GLU A 54 -4.28 6.39 -10.95
C GLU A 54 -4.55 4.94 -11.36
N SER A 55 -4.31 3.97 -10.47
CA SER A 55 -4.52 2.54 -10.79
C SER A 55 -5.93 2.08 -10.41
N ILE A 56 -6.42 2.48 -9.24
CA ILE A 56 -7.74 2.07 -8.73
C ILE A 56 -8.83 3.08 -9.15
N GLY A 57 -8.50 4.37 -9.23
CA GLY A 57 -9.44 5.42 -9.66
C GLY A 57 -10.28 6.04 -8.55
N LEU A 58 -9.79 6.02 -7.30
CA LEU A 58 -10.41 6.70 -6.16
C LEU A 58 -9.90 8.14 -6.01
N GLU A 59 -10.52 8.94 -5.14
CA GLU A 59 -10.00 10.28 -4.79
C GLU A 59 -8.67 10.24 -4.02
N GLY A 60 -8.36 9.08 -3.40
CA GLY A 60 -7.20 8.87 -2.56
C GLY A 60 -7.39 9.35 -1.12
N ASP A 61 -6.77 8.65 -0.17
CA ASP A 61 -6.72 8.98 1.25
C ASP A 61 -5.26 9.12 1.69
N ARG A 62 -4.80 10.36 1.76
CA ARG A 62 -3.42 10.69 2.13
C ARG A 62 -3.09 10.30 3.57
N ALA A 63 -4.06 10.37 4.49
CA ALA A 63 -3.83 10.02 5.88
C ALA A 63 -3.62 8.51 6.02
N ARG A 64 -4.51 7.72 5.39
CA ARG A 64 -4.35 6.26 5.32
C ARG A 64 -3.05 5.88 4.62
N ALA A 65 -2.76 6.44 3.45
CA ALA A 65 -1.52 6.16 2.72
C ALA A 65 -0.26 6.43 3.57
N ALA A 66 -0.26 7.51 4.36
CA ALA A 66 0.85 7.83 5.25
C ALA A 66 1.00 6.83 6.42
N GLU A 67 -0.12 6.39 7.00
CA GLU A 67 -0.12 5.36 8.05
C GLU A 67 0.46 4.05 7.52
N ILE A 68 0.01 3.61 6.34
CA ILE A 68 0.48 2.36 5.73
C ILE A 68 1.95 2.47 5.32
N ALA A 69 2.38 3.60 4.77
CA ALA A 69 3.78 3.84 4.47
C ALA A 69 4.68 3.67 5.72
N ALA A 70 4.21 4.13 6.89
CA ALA A 70 4.94 3.97 8.14
C ALA A 70 5.02 2.49 8.56
N LYS A 71 3.90 1.75 8.52
CA LYS A 71 3.86 0.31 8.82
C LYS A 71 4.80 -0.48 7.91
N LEU A 72 4.79 -0.20 6.60
CA LEU A 72 5.64 -0.85 5.61
C LEU A 72 7.14 -0.57 5.84
N THR A 73 7.48 0.66 6.22
CA THR A 73 8.86 1.05 6.54
C THR A 73 9.38 0.32 7.78
N MET A 74 8.53 0.10 8.79
CA MET A 74 8.92 -0.68 9.98
C MET A 74 9.17 -2.16 9.64
N LEU A 75 8.37 -2.74 8.72
CA LEU A 75 8.52 -4.12 8.28
C LEU A 75 9.87 -4.37 7.59
N SER A 76 10.36 -3.43 6.77
CA SER A 76 11.62 -3.62 6.02
C SER A 76 12.89 -3.49 6.87
N GLN A 77 12.78 -2.95 8.08
CA GLN A 77 13.89 -2.74 9.02
C GLN A 77 14.05 -3.89 10.03
N SER A 78 13.23 -4.95 9.89
CA SER A 78 13.17 -6.11 10.79
C SER A 78 13.86 -7.34 10.20
#